data_AF-G3TUZ0-F1
#
_entry.id   AF-G3TUZ0-F1
#
_cell.length_a   1.000
_cell.length_b   1.000
_cell.length_c   1.000
_cell.angle_alpha   90.00
_cell.angle_beta   90.00
_cell.angle_gamma   90.00
#
_symmetry.space_group_name_H-M   'P 1'
#
loop_
_entity.id
_entity.type
_entity.pdbx_description
1 polymer ?
#
loop_
_entity_poly.entity_id
_entity_poly.type
_entity_poly.pdbx_seq_one_letter_code
_entity_poly.pdbx_strand_id
1 'polypeptide(L)'
;MRLSLPLLLPLLGAWAIPGGLGDRAPLTATAPQLDDEEIYSVHMPTHLRCDACRAVAYQMWQHLAEAEAKLHTPESGRRRELSESVYTDVLDRSCSQSWQGYGVREVNQVKRLTGPGLSKGPEPSISVMVTGGPWPIRLSKTCLHYLGEFGEDQIYEAHHQGHAALEALLCGGSRGACLEEASITREEL
;
A
#
# COMPACT_ATOMS: atom_id res chain seq x y z
N MET A 1 42.57 82.27 -3.21
CA MET A 1 42.01 82.67 -1.91
C MET A 1 41.03 81.59 -1.49
N ARG A 2 41.29 81.01 -0.31
CA ARG A 2 40.44 80.33 0.69
C ARG A 2 38.98 79.90 0.38
N LEU A 3 38.60 78.83 1.11
CA LEU A 3 37.26 78.36 1.54
C LEU A 3 36.52 77.47 0.50
N SER A 4 35.93 76.30 0.80
CA SER A 4 35.56 75.63 2.05
C SER A 4 35.25 74.15 1.79
N LEU A 5 35.60 73.27 2.73
CA LEU A 5 35.01 71.94 2.89
C LEU A 5 33.59 72.10 3.50
N PRO A 6 32.64 71.21 3.18
CA PRO A 6 31.91 70.62 4.29
C PRO A 6 31.85 69.09 4.23
N LEU A 7 32.17 68.54 5.39
CA LEU A 7 31.88 67.19 5.89
C LEU A 7 30.37 66.93 5.84
N LEU A 8 29.92 65.84 5.21
CA LEU A 8 28.68 65.14 5.59
C LEU A 8 28.86 63.63 5.36
N LEU A 9 28.83 62.90 6.48
CA LEU A 9 28.90 61.43 6.62
C LEU A 9 27.46 60.92 6.92
N PRO A 10 27.22 59.60 6.95
CA PRO A 10 26.47 58.79 6.00
C PRO A 10 24.97 58.62 6.34
N LEU A 11 24.13 58.24 5.37
CA LEU A 11 22.87 57.54 5.63
C LEU A 11 23.03 56.11 5.12
N LEU A 12 23.33 55.19 6.04
CA LEU A 12 23.11 53.76 5.80
C LEU A 12 21.60 53.56 5.61
N GLY A 13 21.17 53.55 4.35
CA GLY A 13 19.90 52.96 3.98
C GLY A 13 20.01 51.46 4.20
N ALA A 14 19.44 50.97 5.30
CA ALA A 14 19.19 49.55 5.48
C ALA A 14 18.28 49.09 4.33
N TRP A 15 18.83 48.45 3.32
CA TRP A 15 18.04 47.65 2.39
C TRP A 15 17.49 46.47 3.18
N ALA A 16 16.26 46.62 3.66
CA ALA A 16 15.43 45.50 4.07
C ALA A 16 15.22 44.64 2.82
N ILE A 17 15.91 43.50 2.75
CA ILE A 17 15.54 42.42 1.85
C ILE A 17 14.11 42.04 2.23
N PRO A 18 13.11 42.20 1.35
CA PRO A 18 11.80 41.65 1.63
C PRO A 18 11.98 40.13 1.62
N GLY A 19 12.05 39.54 2.80
CA GLY A 19 11.89 38.11 2.97
C GLY A 19 10.50 37.76 2.48
N GLY A 20 10.39 37.41 1.20
CA GLY A 20 9.23 36.73 0.65
C GLY A 20 9.12 35.39 1.38
N LEU A 21 8.38 35.37 2.48
CA LEU A 21 7.88 34.17 3.10
C LEU A 21 7.07 33.48 1.99
N GLY A 22 7.67 32.44 1.39
CA GLY A 22 7.07 31.71 0.29
C GLY A 22 5.64 31.34 0.65
N ASP A 23 4.73 31.67 -0.26
CA ASP A 23 3.31 31.35 -0.20
C ASP A 23 3.20 29.81 -0.19
N ARG A 24 3.28 29.23 1.02
CA ARG A 24 3.07 27.80 1.22
C ARG A 24 1.57 27.60 1.16
N ALA A 25 1.10 27.12 0.01
CA ALA A 25 -0.27 26.65 -0.13
C ALA A 25 -0.64 25.78 1.09
N PRO A 26 -1.76 26.06 1.78
CA PRO A 26 -2.15 25.30 2.95
C PRO A 26 -2.31 23.83 2.58
N LEU A 27 -1.61 22.95 3.31
CA LEU A 27 -1.69 21.51 3.14
C LEU A 27 -3.04 21.04 3.71
N THR A 28 -4.02 20.81 2.84
CA THR A 28 -5.31 20.23 3.22
C THR A 28 -5.22 18.71 3.14
N ALA A 29 -5.56 18.04 4.24
CA ALA A 29 -5.59 16.58 4.33
C ALA A 29 -6.93 16.17 4.95
N THR A 30 -7.76 15.44 4.19
CA THR A 30 -9.09 15.01 4.63
C THR A 30 -9.09 13.49 4.81
N ALA A 31 -9.59 13.03 5.96
CA ALA A 31 -9.79 11.61 6.21
C ALA A 31 -10.98 11.08 5.38
N PRO A 32 -10.91 9.84 4.86
CA PRO A 32 -12.02 9.23 4.14
C PRO A 32 -13.27 9.15 5.03
N GLN A 33 -14.44 9.42 4.46
CA GLN A 33 -15.72 9.25 5.15
C GLN A 33 -16.18 7.80 5.05
N LEU A 34 -16.22 7.06 6.15
CA LEU A 34 -16.64 5.65 6.14
C LEU A 34 -18.17 5.52 6.20
N ASP A 35 -18.73 4.56 5.47
CA ASP A 35 -20.16 4.22 5.54
C ASP A 35 -20.48 3.17 6.62
N ASP A 36 -21.76 2.88 6.83
CA ASP A 36 -22.21 1.93 7.86
C ASP A 36 -21.65 0.52 7.64
N GLU A 37 -21.52 0.06 6.40
CA GLU A 37 -20.93 -1.25 6.11
C GLU A 37 -19.45 -1.25 6.52
N GLU A 38 -18.70 -0.21 6.13
CA GLU A 38 -17.29 -0.07 6.45
C GLU A 38 -17.03 0.08 7.94
N ILE A 39 -17.96 0.65 8.71
CA ILE A 39 -17.83 0.80 10.15
C ILE A 39 -18.20 -0.49 10.90
N TYR A 40 -19.31 -1.14 10.53
CA TYR A 40 -19.92 -2.19 11.35
C TYR A 40 -19.79 -3.61 10.80
N SER A 41 -19.58 -3.79 9.49
CA SER A 41 -19.48 -5.12 8.88
C SER A 41 -18.18 -5.83 9.23
N VAL A 42 -18.21 -7.15 9.37
CA VAL A 42 -16.99 -7.97 9.52
C VAL A 42 -16.43 -8.45 8.18
N HIS A 43 -17.13 -8.18 7.08
CA HIS A 43 -16.77 -8.58 5.73
C HIS A 43 -16.01 -7.46 5.01
N MET A 44 -15.19 -7.85 4.03
CA MET A 44 -14.53 -6.88 3.16
C MET A 44 -15.56 -6.25 2.20
N PRO A 45 -15.72 -4.91 2.19
CA PRO A 45 -16.62 -4.22 1.27
C PRO A 45 -16.29 -4.56 -0.18
N THR A 46 -17.31 -4.71 -1.01
CA THR A 46 -17.18 -5.17 -2.40
C THR A 46 -16.16 -4.34 -3.19
N HIS A 47 -16.24 -3.02 -3.10
CA HIS A 47 -15.35 -2.10 -3.82
C HIS A 47 -13.87 -2.15 -3.38
N LEU A 48 -13.56 -2.80 -2.26
CA LEU A 48 -12.20 -2.97 -1.73
C LEU A 48 -11.64 -4.39 -1.94
N ARG A 49 -12.44 -5.32 -2.47
CA ARG A 49 -12.05 -6.74 -2.57
C ARG A 49 -10.83 -6.95 -3.48
N CYS A 50 -10.75 -6.24 -4.61
CA CYS A 50 -9.58 -6.36 -5.49
C CYS A 50 -8.30 -5.90 -4.77
N ASP A 51 -8.33 -4.72 -4.13
CA ASP A 51 -7.18 -4.21 -3.41
C ASP A 51 -6.81 -5.14 -2.23
N ALA A 52 -7.81 -5.69 -1.52
CA ALA A 52 -7.58 -6.68 -0.46
C ALA A 52 -6.93 -7.97 -0.98
N CYS A 53 -7.36 -8.47 -2.14
CA CYS A 53 -6.76 -9.63 -2.76
C CYS A 53 -5.30 -9.40 -3.11
N ARG A 54 -5.00 -8.25 -3.74
CA ARG A 54 -3.64 -7.87 -4.10
C ARG A 54 -2.74 -7.71 -2.86
N ALA A 55 -3.27 -7.18 -1.77
CA ALA A 55 -2.56 -7.09 -0.49
C ALA A 55 -2.21 -8.47 0.07
N VAL A 56 -3.16 -9.41 0.03
CA VAL A 56 -2.92 -10.79 0.48
C VAL A 56 -1.90 -11.49 -0.40
N ALA A 57 -2.05 -11.42 -1.72
CA ALA A 57 -1.12 -12.01 -2.68
C ALA A 57 0.31 -11.50 -2.47
N TYR A 58 0.46 -10.18 -2.27
CA TYR A 58 1.74 -9.56 -1.97
C TYR A 58 2.36 -10.10 -0.68
N GLN A 59 1.57 -10.21 0.40
CA GLN A 59 2.07 -10.67 1.69
C GLN A 59 2.43 -12.16 1.70
N MET A 60 1.61 -13.01 1.07
CA MET A 60 1.94 -14.43 0.90
C MET A 60 3.27 -14.59 0.14
N TRP A 61 3.41 -13.88 -0.98
CA TRP A 61 4.64 -13.88 -1.78
C TRP A 61 5.86 -13.39 -0.99
N GLN A 62 5.74 -12.27 -0.25
CA GLN A 62 6.83 -11.73 0.57
C GLN A 62 7.29 -12.73 1.63
N HIS A 63 6.36 -13.31 2.38
CA HIS A 63 6.67 -14.27 3.44
C HIS A 63 7.36 -15.53 2.90
N LEU A 64 6.90 -16.06 1.76
CA LEU A 64 7.53 -17.19 1.09
C LEU A 64 8.92 -16.84 0.56
N ALA A 65 9.07 -15.69 -0.10
CA ALA A 65 10.35 -15.21 -0.62
C ALA A 65 11.38 -15.01 0.49
N GLU A 66 10.97 -14.45 1.64
CA GLU A 66 11.84 -14.30 2.81
C GLU A 66 12.24 -15.64 3.42
N ALA A 67 11.32 -16.61 3.48
CA ALA A 67 11.61 -17.95 4.00
C ALA A 67 12.63 -18.68 3.11
N GLU A 68 12.47 -18.63 1.80
CA GLU A 68 13.43 -19.20 0.84
C GLU A 68 14.80 -18.47 0.89
N ALA A 69 14.80 -17.15 1.08
CA ALA A 69 16.03 -16.39 1.22
C ALA A 69 16.83 -16.80 2.48
N LYS A 70 16.15 -17.21 3.56
CA LYS A 70 16.80 -17.74 4.77
C LYS A 70 17.43 -19.13 4.55
N LEU A 71 16.96 -19.90 3.57
CA LEU A 71 17.54 -21.20 3.20
C LEU A 71 18.74 -21.09 2.24
N HIS A 72 18.94 -19.93 1.62
CA HIS A 72 20.05 -19.73 0.71
C HIS A 72 21.38 -19.80 1.47
N THR A 73 22.21 -20.78 1.11
CA THR A 73 23.64 -20.71 1.40
C THR A 73 24.37 -20.16 0.17
N PRO A 74 25.31 -19.21 0.34
CA PRO A 74 26.04 -18.58 -0.77
C PRO A 74 26.71 -19.58 -1.72
N GLU A 75 27.07 -20.76 -1.22
CA GLU A 75 27.82 -21.79 -1.95
C GLU A 75 26.99 -22.55 -2.99
N SER A 76 25.67 -22.56 -2.91
CA SER A 76 24.84 -23.46 -3.73
C SER A 76 24.29 -22.83 -5.01
N GLY A 77 24.31 -21.49 -5.14
CA GLY A 77 23.82 -20.75 -6.32
C GLY A 77 22.38 -21.05 -6.76
N ARG A 78 21.64 -21.86 -5.99
CA ARG A 78 20.33 -22.41 -6.34
C ARG A 78 19.36 -22.12 -5.21
N ARG A 79 18.24 -21.49 -5.55
CA ARG A 79 17.11 -21.29 -4.64
C ARG A 79 16.63 -22.66 -4.18
N ARG A 80 16.67 -22.90 -2.88
CA ARG A 80 16.15 -24.13 -2.29
C ARG A 80 14.65 -23.98 -2.10
N GLU A 81 13.92 -24.97 -2.56
CA GLU A 81 12.49 -25.10 -2.31
C GLU A 81 12.26 -25.41 -0.83
N LEU A 82 11.24 -24.78 -0.26
CA LEU A 82 10.73 -25.09 1.08
C LEU A 82 10.06 -26.47 1.05
N SER A 83 10.17 -27.23 2.14
CA SER A 83 9.35 -28.42 2.31
C SER A 83 7.89 -28.04 2.54
N GLU A 84 6.96 -28.98 2.27
CA GLU A 84 5.52 -28.83 2.51
C GLU A 84 5.18 -28.28 3.88
N SER A 85 5.75 -28.91 4.92
CA SER A 85 5.57 -28.46 6.30
C SER A 85 6.01 -27.02 6.55
N VAL A 86 6.99 -26.52 5.81
CA VAL A 86 7.55 -25.18 5.99
C VAL A 86 6.74 -24.15 5.22
N TYR A 87 6.41 -24.37 3.94
CA TYR A 87 5.62 -23.37 3.21
C TYR A 87 4.19 -23.27 3.75
N THR A 88 3.60 -24.37 4.23
CA THR A 88 2.28 -24.37 4.87
C THR A 88 2.28 -23.45 6.10
N ASP A 89 3.24 -23.65 7.00
CA ASP A 89 3.41 -22.85 8.21
C ASP A 89 3.80 -21.38 7.90
N VAL A 90 4.54 -21.12 6.82
CA VAL A 90 4.79 -19.75 6.34
C VAL A 90 3.51 -19.07 5.85
N LEU A 91 2.68 -19.78 5.09
CA LEU A 91 1.42 -19.28 4.57
C LEU A 91 0.40 -19.01 5.68
N ASP A 92 0.24 -19.91 6.65
CA ASP A 92 -0.61 -19.70 7.84
C ASP A 92 -0.19 -18.46 8.63
N ARG A 93 1.12 -18.28 8.82
CA ARG A 93 1.67 -17.09 9.49
C ARG A 93 1.45 -15.80 8.70
N SER A 94 1.47 -15.87 7.37
CA SER A 94 1.20 -14.70 6.52
C SER A 94 -0.21 -14.14 6.76
N CYS A 95 -1.18 -14.98 7.11
CA CYS A 95 -2.56 -14.57 7.42
C CYS A 95 -2.77 -14.06 8.84
N SER A 96 -1.93 -14.49 9.79
CA SER A 96 -1.97 -14.07 11.20
C SER A 96 -1.00 -12.93 11.54
N GLN A 97 -0.36 -12.35 10.52
CA GLN A 97 0.52 -11.21 10.68
C GLN A 97 -0.21 -9.94 11.20
N SER A 98 0.58 -8.91 11.52
CA SER A 98 0.04 -7.58 11.75
C SER A 98 -0.36 -6.89 10.45
N TRP A 99 -1.66 -6.70 10.25
CA TRP A 99 -2.22 -5.97 9.10
C TRP A 99 -2.29 -4.45 9.30
N GLN A 100 -1.62 -3.90 10.32
CA GLN A 100 -1.69 -2.47 10.66
C GLN A 100 -1.07 -1.53 9.61
N GLY A 101 -0.23 -2.07 8.72
CA GLY A 101 0.33 -1.34 7.58
C GLY A 101 -0.68 -1.09 6.45
N TYR A 102 -1.89 -1.62 6.57
CA TYR A 102 -2.97 -1.43 5.61
C TYR A 102 -4.09 -0.57 6.19
N GLY A 103 -4.70 0.21 5.31
CA GLY A 103 -5.82 1.07 5.65
C GLY A 103 -6.58 1.55 4.43
N VAL A 104 -7.67 2.26 4.66
CA VAL A 104 -8.46 2.86 3.58
C VAL A 104 -8.10 4.32 3.44
N ARG A 105 -7.96 4.78 2.19
CA ARG A 105 -7.81 6.18 1.83
C ARG A 105 -8.79 6.55 0.73
N GLU A 106 -9.02 7.83 0.56
CA GLU A 106 -9.79 8.35 -0.56
C GLU A 106 -8.86 8.95 -1.62
N VAL A 107 -8.99 8.50 -2.86
CA VAL A 107 -8.26 9.03 -4.01
C VAL A 107 -9.29 9.33 -5.09
N ASN A 108 -9.36 10.59 -5.53
CA ASN A 108 -10.36 11.05 -6.51
C ASN A 108 -11.80 10.65 -6.11
N GLN A 109 -12.16 10.84 -4.84
CA GLN A 109 -13.49 10.50 -4.28
C GLN A 109 -13.81 8.99 -4.25
N VAL A 110 -12.86 8.14 -4.63
CA VAL A 110 -12.99 6.69 -4.56
C VAL A 110 -12.16 6.18 -3.38
N LYS A 111 -12.81 5.42 -2.51
CA LYS A 111 -12.12 4.74 -1.40
C LYS A 111 -11.34 3.55 -1.93
N ARG A 112 -10.08 3.48 -1.55
CA ARG A 112 -9.15 2.42 -1.95
C ARG A 112 -8.45 1.89 -0.71
N LEU A 113 -8.25 0.58 -0.67
CA LEU A 113 -7.34 0.00 0.31
C LEU A 113 -5.91 0.34 -0.15
N THR A 114 -5.06 0.73 0.79
CA THR A 114 -3.67 1.10 0.55
C THR A 114 -2.76 0.41 1.56
N GLY A 115 -1.51 0.21 1.17
CA GLY A 115 -0.49 -0.45 1.98
C GLY A 115 0.59 -1.08 1.11
N PRO A 116 1.51 -1.86 1.71
CA PRO A 116 2.55 -2.57 0.98
C PRO A 116 1.97 -3.39 -0.19
N GLY A 117 2.61 -3.31 -1.36
CA GLY A 117 2.18 -4.03 -2.57
C GLY A 117 1.04 -3.40 -3.39
N LEU A 118 0.39 -2.33 -2.90
CA LEU A 118 -0.79 -1.75 -3.57
C LEU A 118 -0.51 -0.50 -4.41
N SER A 119 0.59 0.22 -4.18
CA SER A 119 0.93 1.45 -4.90
C SER A 119 1.30 1.21 -6.37
N LYS A 120 0.64 1.92 -7.30
CA LYS A 120 0.88 1.83 -8.75
C LYS A 120 1.50 3.09 -9.37
N GLY A 121 1.93 4.07 -8.58
CA GLY A 121 2.44 5.33 -9.10
C GLY A 121 2.89 6.30 -8.01
N PRO A 122 3.27 7.55 -8.39
CA PRO A 122 3.63 8.57 -7.42
C PRO A 122 2.46 8.85 -6.49
N GLU A 123 2.68 8.62 -5.20
CA GLU A 123 1.71 8.88 -4.15
C GLU A 123 1.39 10.39 -4.10
N PRO A 124 0.13 10.80 -3.88
CA PRO A 124 -0.16 12.20 -3.62
C PRO A 124 0.72 12.70 -2.47
N SER A 125 1.21 13.93 -2.55
CA SER A 125 2.20 14.47 -1.60
C SER A 125 1.74 14.35 -0.15
N ILE A 126 0.42 14.34 0.09
CA ILE A 126 -0.20 14.11 1.38
C ILE A 126 -1.52 13.35 1.16
N SER A 127 -1.68 12.18 1.78
CA SER A 127 -2.96 11.50 1.91
C SER A 127 -3.11 10.94 3.32
N VAL A 128 -4.34 10.95 3.84
CA VAL A 128 -4.67 10.36 5.15
C VAL A 128 -5.28 8.99 4.88
N MET A 129 -4.73 7.97 5.52
CA MET A 129 -5.33 6.64 5.54
C MET A 129 -5.84 6.30 6.94
N VAL A 130 -6.97 5.62 7.01
CA VAL A 130 -7.53 5.07 8.24
C VAL A 130 -7.10 3.62 8.37
N THR A 131 -6.21 3.34 9.32
CA THR A 131 -5.73 1.99 9.65
C THR A 131 -6.44 1.44 10.89
N GLY A 132 -6.20 0.15 11.20
CA GLY A 132 -6.80 -0.49 12.38
C GLY A 132 -8.31 -0.72 12.24
N GLY A 133 -9.03 -0.68 13.36
CA GLY A 133 -10.47 -0.95 13.40
C GLY A 133 -10.81 -2.32 12.79
N PRO A 134 -11.76 -2.42 11.86
CA PRO A 134 -12.14 -3.70 11.26
C PRO A 134 -11.16 -4.21 10.19
N TRP A 135 -10.29 -3.35 9.65
CA TRP A 135 -9.44 -3.70 8.48
C TRP A 135 -8.50 -4.88 8.72
N PRO A 136 -7.78 -4.98 9.87
CA PRO A 136 -6.92 -6.14 10.13
C PRO A 136 -7.66 -7.47 10.14
N ILE A 137 -8.84 -7.51 10.77
CA ILE A 137 -9.66 -8.73 10.85
C ILE A 137 -10.21 -9.08 9.47
N ARG A 138 -10.64 -8.09 8.68
CA ARG A 138 -11.12 -8.31 7.31
C ARG A 138 -10.03 -8.91 6.43
N LEU A 139 -8.81 -8.35 6.46
CA LEU A 139 -7.68 -8.86 5.68
C LEU A 139 -7.24 -10.25 6.11
N SER A 140 -7.15 -10.50 7.41
CA SER A 140 -6.83 -11.84 7.94
C SER A 140 -7.87 -12.89 7.50
N LYS A 141 -9.17 -12.56 7.57
CA LYS A 141 -10.25 -13.45 7.08
C LYS A 141 -10.18 -13.68 5.58
N THR A 142 -9.92 -12.65 4.77
CA THR A 142 -9.70 -12.78 3.32
C THR A 142 -8.52 -13.69 3.03
N CYS A 143 -7.42 -13.55 3.76
CA CYS A 143 -6.25 -14.41 3.61
C CYS A 143 -6.54 -15.88 3.91
N LEU A 144 -7.18 -16.16 5.05
CA LEU A 144 -7.56 -17.51 5.44
C LEU A 144 -8.56 -18.14 4.45
N HIS A 145 -9.46 -17.33 3.89
CA HIS A 145 -10.38 -17.78 2.86
C HIS A 145 -9.63 -18.27 1.61
N TYR A 146 -8.62 -17.53 1.15
CA TYR A 146 -7.81 -17.94 0.00
C TYR A 146 -6.96 -19.18 0.28
N LEU A 147 -6.40 -19.34 1.48
CA LEU A 147 -5.74 -20.60 1.85
C LEU A 147 -6.70 -21.78 1.72
N GLY A 148 -7.92 -21.64 2.26
CA GLY A 148 -8.92 -22.71 2.17
C GLY A 148 -9.49 -22.95 0.77
N GLU A 149 -9.52 -21.92 -0.10
CA GLU A 149 -10.04 -22.03 -1.46
C GLU A 149 -9.04 -22.65 -2.44
N PHE A 150 -7.79 -22.18 -2.42
CA PHE A 150 -6.76 -22.59 -3.38
C PHE A 150 -5.86 -23.70 -2.85
N GLY A 151 -5.66 -23.77 -1.54
CA GLY A 151 -4.69 -24.67 -0.91
C GLY A 151 -3.25 -24.16 -1.02
N GLU A 152 -2.46 -24.54 -0.02
CA GLU A 152 -1.08 -24.09 0.16
C GLU A 152 -0.17 -24.55 -0.98
N ASP A 153 -0.37 -25.77 -1.50
CA ASP A 153 0.41 -26.32 -2.60
C ASP A 153 0.29 -25.50 -3.88
N GLN A 154 -0.95 -25.12 -4.26
CA GLN A 154 -1.19 -24.33 -5.47
C GLN A 154 -0.65 -22.91 -5.32
N ILE A 155 -0.81 -22.32 -4.13
CA ILE A 155 -0.27 -21.00 -3.81
C ILE A 155 1.26 -21.02 -3.89
N TYR A 156 1.91 -22.05 -3.35
CA TYR A 156 3.35 -22.18 -3.36
C TYR A 156 3.91 -22.41 -4.78
N GLU A 157 3.23 -23.23 -5.59
CA GLU A 157 3.56 -23.41 -7.01
C GLU A 157 3.44 -22.11 -7.81
N ALA A 158 2.36 -21.33 -7.60
CA ALA A 158 2.20 -20.02 -8.24
C ALA A 158 3.26 -19.02 -7.77
N HIS A 159 3.69 -19.07 -6.50
CA HIS A 159 4.80 -18.26 -5.99
C HIS A 159 6.12 -18.54 -6.74
N HIS A 160 6.41 -19.80 -7.09
CA HIS A 160 7.60 -20.13 -7.89
C HIS A 160 7.60 -19.49 -9.28
N GLN A 161 6.42 -19.25 -9.84
CA GLN A 161 6.24 -18.55 -11.11
C GLN A 161 6.31 -17.01 -10.96
N GLY A 162 6.32 -16.51 -9.71
CA GLY A 162 6.53 -15.11 -9.35
C GLY A 162 5.28 -14.42 -8.82
N HIS A 163 5.47 -13.22 -8.25
CA HIS A 163 4.39 -12.43 -7.63
C HIS A 163 3.16 -12.25 -8.54
N ALA A 164 3.38 -11.96 -9.82
CA ALA A 164 2.28 -11.75 -10.78
C ALA A 164 1.45 -13.02 -11.03
N ALA A 165 2.08 -14.21 -11.00
CA ALA A 165 1.38 -15.47 -11.15
C ALA A 165 0.53 -15.77 -9.90
N LEU A 166 1.06 -15.50 -8.71
CA LEU A 166 0.29 -15.62 -7.46
C LEU A 166 -0.88 -14.62 -7.41
N GLU A 167 -0.66 -13.36 -7.78
CA GLU A 167 -1.73 -12.36 -7.87
C GLU A 167 -2.80 -12.80 -8.89
N ALA A 168 -2.40 -13.36 -10.04
CA ALA A 168 -3.33 -13.86 -11.05
C ALA A 168 -4.14 -15.08 -10.58
N LEU A 169 -3.52 -15.99 -9.81
CA LEU A 169 -4.20 -17.14 -9.20
C LEU A 169 -5.29 -16.66 -8.23
N LEU A 170 -4.92 -15.79 -7.29
CA LEU A 170 -5.82 -15.38 -6.20
C LEU A 170 -6.88 -14.36 -6.64
N CYS A 171 -6.50 -13.43 -7.52
CA CYS A 171 -7.32 -12.25 -7.82
C CYS A 171 -7.96 -12.28 -9.20
N GLY A 172 -7.48 -13.15 -10.10
CA GLY A 172 -7.94 -13.28 -11.48
C GLY A 172 -9.03 -14.34 -11.67
N GLY A 173 -9.25 -14.71 -12.94
CA GLY A 173 -10.27 -15.70 -13.33
C GLY A 173 -11.69 -15.13 -13.38
N SER A 174 -12.65 -15.86 -13.95
CA SER A 174 -14.03 -15.41 -14.25
C SER A 174 -14.89 -15.00 -13.04
N ARG A 175 -14.38 -15.21 -11.83
CA ARG A 175 -15.02 -14.84 -10.54
C ARG A 175 -14.04 -14.14 -9.59
N GLY A 176 -12.87 -13.72 -10.09
CA GLY A 176 -11.84 -13.09 -9.27
C GLY A 176 -12.26 -11.70 -8.78
N ALA A 177 -11.79 -11.35 -7.58
CA ALA A 177 -12.10 -10.06 -6.94
C ALA A 177 -11.75 -8.83 -7.80
N CYS A 178 -10.77 -8.96 -8.72
CA CYS A 178 -10.35 -7.87 -9.59
C CYS A 178 -11.12 -7.79 -10.92
N LEU A 179 -12.07 -8.68 -11.19
CA LEU A 179 -12.98 -8.53 -12.33
C LEU A 179 -14.12 -7.53 -12.05
N GLU A 180 -14.61 -7.48 -10.81
CA GLU A 180 -15.72 -6.57 -10.44
C GLU A 180 -15.35 -5.10 -10.67
N GLU A 181 -14.07 -4.73 -10.53
CA GLU A 181 -13.55 -3.39 -10.80
C GLU A 181 -13.63 -3.01 -12.29
N ALA A 182 -13.45 -3.99 -13.20
CA ALA A 182 -13.51 -3.78 -14.65
C ALA A 182 -14.94 -3.68 -15.20
N SER A 183 -15.94 -4.26 -14.52
CA SER A 183 -17.36 -4.08 -14.87
C SER A 183 -17.88 -2.70 -14.51
N ILE A 184 -17.50 -2.18 -13.34
CA ILE A 184 -17.99 -0.88 -12.84
C ILE A 184 -17.46 0.28 -13.70
N THR A 185 -16.19 0.22 -14.12
CA THR A 185 -15.61 1.25 -15.01
C THR A 185 -16.21 1.29 -16.42
N ARG A 186 -16.88 0.23 -16.86
CA ARG A 186 -17.47 0.15 -18.21
C ARG A 186 -18.90 0.66 -18.27
N GLU A 187 -19.58 0.76 -17.13
CA GLU A 187 -20.97 1.27 -17.05
C GLU A 187 -21.02 2.79 -16.85
N GLU A 188 -19.88 3.43 -16.55
CA GLU A 188 -19.73 4.89 -16.38
C GLU A 188 -19.13 5.61 -17.61
N LEU A 189 -18.96 4.92 -18.75
CA LEU A 189 -18.53 5.46 -20.05
C LEU A 189 -19.67 5.41 -21.08
#